data_AF-A0A1Y6HES0-F1
#
_entry.id   AF-A0A1Y6HES0-F1
#
_cell.length_a   1.000
_cell.length_b   1.000
_cell.length_c   1.000
_cell.angle_alpha   90.00
_cell.angle_beta   90.00
_cell.angle_gamma   90.00
#
_symmetry.space_group_name_H-M   'P 1'
#
loop_
_entity.id
_entity.type
_entity.pdbx_description
1 polymer ?
#
loop_
_entity_poly.entity_id
_entity_poly.type
_entity_poly.pdbx_seq_one_letter_code
_entity_poly.pdbx_strand_id
1 'polypeptide(L)'
;MLPTFVWPTLYQWGLLACYGLLAGLAAICLMYATRRAPVSVVAPTQYSQMLWAIAFGYLLFHDDLDWPMAVGIALILGAGLFTLVREEQVSRWWRRTKIV
;
A
#
# COMPACT_ATOMS: atom_id res chain seq x y z
N MET A 1 -17.67 11.87 27.83
CA MET A 1 -18.54 11.35 26.74
C MET A 1 -18.08 12.07 25.49
N LEU A 2 -17.57 11.38 24.47
CA LEU A 2 -17.17 12.05 23.22
C LEU A 2 -18.43 12.71 22.63
N PRO A 3 -18.48 14.06 22.46
CA PRO A 3 -19.73 14.78 22.17
C PRO A 3 -20.44 14.39 20.87
N THR A 4 -19.77 13.64 19.99
CA THR A 4 -20.20 13.34 18.62
C THR A 4 -20.19 11.84 18.29
N PHE A 5 -20.16 10.96 19.30
CA PHE A 5 -20.23 9.52 19.03
C PHE A 5 -21.63 9.14 18.56
N VAL A 6 -21.73 8.78 17.28
CA VAL A 6 -22.96 8.27 16.67
C VAL A 6 -22.75 6.81 16.32
N TRP A 7 -23.70 5.96 16.66
CA TRP A 7 -23.64 4.54 16.29
C TRP A 7 -23.67 4.38 14.77
N PRO A 8 -22.80 3.53 14.19
CA PRO A 8 -22.81 3.31 12.76
C PRO A 8 -24.14 2.72 12.29
N THR A 9 -24.58 3.14 11.11
CA THR A 9 -25.75 2.56 10.46
C THR A 9 -25.45 1.12 9.98
N LEU A 10 -26.50 0.32 9.69
CA LEU A 10 -26.33 -1.06 9.22
C LEU A 10 -25.44 -1.15 7.97
N TYR A 11 -25.53 -0.15 7.08
CA TYR A 11 -24.69 -0.03 5.90
C TYR A 11 -23.21 0.21 6.25
N GLN A 12 -22.93 1.12 7.19
CA GLN A 12 -21.57 1.39 7.66
C GLN A 12 -20.96 0.17 8.37
N TRP A 13 -21.77 -0.59 9.12
CA TRP A 13 -21.35 -1.87 9.69
C TRP A 13 -20.95 -2.88 8.62
N GLY A 14 -21.72 -2.97 7.52
CA GLY A 14 -21.38 -3.80 6.38
C GLY A 14 -20.03 -3.41 5.74
N LEU A 15 -19.80 -2.10 5.54
CA LEU A 15 -18.52 -1.60 5.03
C LEU A 15 -17.34 -1.89 5.96
N LEU A 16 -17.51 -1.69 7.27
CA LEU A 16 -16.48 -1.98 8.27
C LEU A 16 -16.14 -3.47 8.32
N ALA A 17 -17.15 -4.34 8.25
CA ALA A 17 -16.94 -5.79 8.20
C ALA A 17 -16.18 -6.21 6.93
N CYS A 18 -16.58 -5.68 5.77
CA CYS A 18 -15.90 -5.95 4.49
C CYS A 18 -14.43 -5.49 4.53
N TYR A 19 -14.18 -4.25 4.98
CA TYR A 19 -12.83 -3.73 5.14
C TYR A 19 -11.99 -4.58 6.10
N GLY A 20 -12.55 -4.96 7.25
CA GLY A 20 -11.86 -5.81 8.22
C GLY A 20 -11.47 -7.18 7.65
N LEU A 21 -12.37 -7.81 6.88
CA LEU A 21 -12.09 -9.08 6.20
C LEU A 21 -10.98 -8.93 5.16
N LEU A 22 -11.02 -7.88 4.32
CA LEU A 22 -9.99 -7.60 3.32
C LEU A 22 -8.63 -7.32 3.97
N ALA A 23 -8.59 -6.52 5.04
CA ALA A 23 -7.37 -6.22 5.78
C ALA A 23 -6.79 -7.49 6.44
N GLY A 24 -7.64 -8.33 7.02
CA GLY A 24 -7.24 -9.63 7.58
C GLY A 24 -6.65 -10.56 6.52
N LEU A 25 -7.30 -10.67 5.36
CA LEU A 25 -6.79 -11.46 4.23
C LEU A 25 -5.45 -10.92 3.73
N ALA A 26 -5.30 -9.60 3.60
CA ALA A 26 -4.04 -8.97 3.20
C ALA A 26 -2.90 -9.30 4.18
N ALA A 27 -3.17 -9.24 5.48
CA ALA A 27 -2.18 -9.59 6.51
C ALA A 27 -1.76 -11.07 6.43
N ILE A 28 -2.72 -11.99 6.22
CA ILE A 28 -2.42 -13.42 6.04
C ILE A 28 -1.58 -13.64 4.77
N CYS A 29 -1.94 -13.01 3.65
CA CYS A 29 -1.16 -13.09 2.41
C CYS A 29 0.27 -12.56 2.61
N LEU A 30 0.44 -11.44 3.32
CA LEU A 30 1.75 -10.86 3.61
C LEU A 30 2.58 -11.78 4.52
N MET A 31 1.95 -12.39 5.52
CA MET A 31 2.60 -13.40 6.37
C MET A 31 3.07 -14.60 5.54
N TYR A 32 2.26 -15.12 4.62
CA TYR A 32 2.69 -16.22 3.75
C TYR A 32 3.79 -15.79 2.78
N ALA A 33 3.73 -14.57 2.23
CA ALA A 33 4.74 -14.04 1.32
C ALA A 33 6.11 -13.94 2.00
N THR A 34 6.16 -13.40 3.22
CA THR A 34 7.41 -13.29 4.00
C THR A 34 7.97 -14.65 4.43
N ARG A 35 7.13 -15.69 4.57
CA ARG A 35 7.60 -17.06 4.84
C ARG A 35 8.16 -17.78 3.61
N ARG A 36 7.76 -17.39 2.39
CA ARG A 36 8.16 -18.08 1.15
C ARG A 36 9.17 -17.31 0.30
N ALA A 37 9.25 -15.99 0.45
CA ALA A 37 10.16 -15.13 -0.30
C ALA A 37 11.05 -14.32 0.66
N PRO A 38 12.30 -14.01 0.27
CA PRO A 38 13.14 -13.12 1.05
C PRO A 38 12.50 -11.73 1.15
N VAL A 39 12.73 -11.07 2.29
CA VAL A 39 12.13 -9.77 2.64
C VAL A 39 12.34 -8.71 1.55
N SER A 40 13.45 -8.78 0.81
CA SER A 40 13.76 -7.89 -0.32
C SER A 40 12.76 -7.97 -1.47
N VAL A 41 12.05 -9.08 -1.66
CA VAL A 41 11.03 -9.21 -2.72
C VAL A 41 9.66 -8.69 -2.23
N VAL A 42 9.44 -8.65 -0.92
CA VAL A 42 8.18 -8.22 -0.29
C VAL A 42 8.19 -6.72 0.04
N ALA A 43 9.35 -6.12 0.22
CA ALA A 43 9.50 -4.68 0.45
C ALA A 43 8.88 -3.81 -0.68
N PRO A 44 9.14 -4.06 -1.98
CA PRO A 44 8.56 -3.24 -3.05
C PRO A 44 7.03 -3.23 -3.08
N THR A 45 6.38 -4.33 -2.71
CA THR A 45 4.91 -4.39 -2.62
C THR A 45 4.36 -3.52 -1.48
N GLN A 46 5.10 -3.32 -0.39
CA GLN A 46 4.68 -2.38 0.66
C GLN A 46 4.81 -0.92 0.19
N TYR A 47 5.88 -0.59 -0.53
CA TYR A 47 6.06 0.77 -1.05
C TYR A 47 5.00 1.13 -2.11
N SER A 48 4.57 0.16 -2.93
CA SER A 48 3.50 0.39 -3.91
C SER A 48 2.14 0.68 -3.28
N GLN A 49 1.90 0.28 -2.01
CA GLN A 49 0.65 0.61 -1.31
C GLN A 49 0.43 2.12 -1.18
N MET A 50 1.50 2.92 -1.01
CA MET A 50 1.40 4.38 -0.96
C MET A 50 0.85 4.95 -2.27
N LEU A 51 1.28 4.38 -3.39
CA LEU A 51 0.86 4.78 -4.73
C LEU A 51 -0.63 4.46 -4.96
N TRP A 52 -1.07 3.28 -4.52
CA TRP A 52 -2.49 2.89 -4.54
C TRP A 52 -3.34 3.74 -3.61
N ALA A 53 -2.86 4.11 -2.42
CA ALA A 53 -3.58 4.96 -1.49
C ALA A 53 -3.91 6.33 -2.11
N ILE A 54 -2.96 6.93 -2.84
CA ILE A 54 -3.18 8.17 -3.58
C ILE A 54 -4.20 7.98 -4.70
N ALA A 55 -4.04 6.92 -5.50
CA ALA A 55 -4.93 6.64 -6.61
C ALA A 55 -6.38 6.46 -6.14
N PHE A 56 -6.57 5.66 -5.08
CA PHE A 56 -7.89 5.47 -4.46
C PHE A 56 -8.41 6.73 -3.76
N GLY A 57 -7.53 7.54 -3.16
CA GLY A 57 -7.87 8.87 -2.62
C GLY A 57 -8.56 9.74 -3.67
N TYR A 58 -7.91 9.92 -4.82
CA TYR A 58 -8.47 10.70 -5.92
C TYR A 58 -9.74 10.07 -6.52
N LEU A 59 -9.73 8.76 -6.80
CA LEU A 59 -10.82 8.09 -7.52
C LEU A 59 -12.10 7.89 -6.70
N LEU A 60 -11.97 7.56 -5.40
CA LEU A 60 -13.13 7.23 -4.55
C LEU A 60 -13.65 8.45 -3.79
N PHE A 61 -12.76 9.31 -3.31
CA PHE A 61 -13.13 10.45 -2.47
C PHE A 61 -13.31 11.74 -3.26
N HIS A 62 -12.91 11.77 -4.55
CA HIS A 62 -12.96 12.97 -5.40
C HIS A 62 -12.34 14.19 -4.71
N ASP A 63 -11.29 13.97 -3.90
CA ASP A 63 -10.54 15.07 -3.29
C ASP A 63 -10.00 15.96 -4.41
N ASP A 64 -10.37 17.24 -4.39
CA ASP A 64 -9.91 18.22 -5.35
C ASP A 64 -8.38 18.31 -5.28
N LEU A 65 -7.75 18.17 -6.46
CA LEU A 65 -6.30 18.15 -6.56
C LEU A 65 -5.76 19.58 -6.43
N ASP A 66 -5.65 20.06 -5.20
CA ASP A 66 -5.00 21.33 -4.92
C ASP A 66 -3.51 21.27 -5.31
N TRP A 67 -2.93 22.44 -5.62
CA TRP A 67 -1.52 22.55 -6.00
C TRP A 67 -0.54 21.84 -5.03
N PRO A 68 -0.69 21.92 -3.69
CA PRO A 68 0.14 21.17 -2.74
C PRO A 68 -0.03 19.65 -2.87
N MET A 69 -1.25 19.17 -3.16
CA MET A 69 -1.54 17.76 -3.33
C MET A 69 -0.88 17.23 -4.61
N ALA A 70 -0.94 17.99 -5.71
CA ALA A 70 -0.26 17.64 -6.97
C ALA A 70 1.25 17.49 -6.79
N VAL A 71 1.89 18.38 -6.02
CA VAL A 71 3.32 18.29 -5.67
C VAL A 71 3.60 17.04 -4.83
N GLY A 72 2.75 16.74 -3.85
CA GLY A 72 2.86 15.52 -3.05
C GLY A 72 2.76 14.24 -3.89
N ILE A 73 1.83 14.21 -4.84
CA ILE A 73 1.65 13.08 -5.77
C ILE A 73 2.88 12.91 -6.65
N ALA A 74 3.40 14.00 -7.23
CA ALA A 74 4.61 13.95 -8.05
C ALA A 74 5.83 13.46 -7.24
N LEU A 75 5.96 13.87 -5.98
CA LEU A 75 7.03 13.43 -5.09
C LEU A 75 6.92 11.94 -4.75
N ILE A 76 5.70 11.44 -4.47
CA ILE A 76 5.48 10.03 -4.15
C ILE A 76 5.66 9.14 -5.39
N LEU A 77 5.18 9.57 -6.55
CA LEU A 77 5.44 8.89 -7.82
C LEU A 77 6.94 8.86 -8.14
N GLY A 78 7.66 9.97 -7.93
CA GLY A 78 9.10 10.05 -8.10
C GLY A 78 9.86 9.12 -7.15
N ALA A 79 9.48 9.08 -5.87
CA ALA A 79 10.05 8.17 -4.89
C ALA A 79 9.75 6.69 -5.20
N GLY A 80 8.53 6.39 -5.67
CA GLY A 80 8.13 5.06 -6.10
C GLY A 80 8.94 4.57 -7.30
N LEU A 81 9.12 5.42 -8.30
CA LEU A 81 9.93 5.13 -9.48
C LEU A 81 11.42 4.97 -9.11
N PHE A 82 11.96 5.84 -8.25
CA PHE A 82 13.32 5.72 -7.74
C PHE A 82 13.54 4.41 -6.97
N THR A 83 12.56 3.99 -6.16
CA THR A 83 12.63 2.73 -5.41
C THR A 83 12.68 1.53 -6.36
N LEU A 84 11.81 1.49 -7.39
CA LEU A 84 11.83 0.46 -8.44
C LEU A 84 13.18 0.38 -9.17
N VAL A 85 13.72 1.53 -9.60
CA VAL A 85 15.01 1.60 -10.32
C VAL A 85 16.17 1.20 -9.40
N ARG A 86 16.11 1.57 -8.11
CA ARG A 86 17.11 1.19 -7.11
C ARG A 86 17.07 -0.31 -6.80
N GLU A 87 15.88 -0.91 -6.75
CA GLU A 87 15.70 -2.35 -6.57
C GLU A 87 16.36 -3.14 -7.71
N GLU A 88 16.23 -2.67 -8.95
CA GLU A 88 16.87 -3.27 -10.13
C GLU A 88 18.42 -3.18 -10.06
N GLN A 89 18.93 -2.07 -9.53
CA GLN A 89 20.38 -1.85 -9.32
C GLN A 89 20.94 -2.74 -8.19
N VAL A 90 20.21 -2.92 -7.09
CA VAL A 90 20.63 -3.75 -5.94
C VAL A 90 20.45 -5.25 -6.22
N SER A 91 19.43 -5.63 -7.00
CA SER A 91 19.19 -7.02 -7.45
C SER A 91 20.25 -7.54 -8.44
N ARG A 92 21.01 -6.65 -9.10
CA ARG A 92 22.11 -7.05 -10.00
C ARG A 92 23.21 -7.86 -9.29
N TRP A 93 23.32 -7.78 -7.96
CA TRP A 93 24.29 -8.53 -7.14
C TRP A 93 23.83 -9.96 -6.77
N TRP A 94 22.52 -10.25 -6.75
CA TRP A 94 21.95 -11.53 -6.29
C TRP A 94 21.81 -12.61 -7.37
N ARG A 95 22.30 -12.38 -8.60
CA ARG A 95 22.38 -13.40 -9.65
C ARG A 95 23.42 -14.51 -9.39
N ARG A 96 23.98 -14.63 -8.17
CA ARG A 96 25.07 -15.56 -7.83
C ARG A 96 24.77 -16.65 -6.81
N THR A 97 23.60 -16.70 -6.19
CA THR A 97 23.26 -17.81 -5.30
C THR A 97 22.31 -18.76 -6.00
N LYS A 98 22.92 -19.71 -6.75
CA LYS A 98 22.28 -20.98 -7.12
C LYS A 98 21.78 -21.64 -5.85
N ILE A 99 20.47 -21.72 -5.70
CA ILE A 99 19.85 -22.60 -4.72
C ILE A 99 19.84 -23.98 -5.38
N VAL A 100 20.67 -24.88 -4.83
CA VAL A 100 20.58 -26.33 -5.05
C VAL A 100 19.44 -26.86 -4.18
#